data_AF-A0A2I0QSJ5-F1
#
_entry.id   AF-A0A2I0QSJ5-F1
#
_cell.length_a   1.000
_cell.length_b   1.000
_cell.length_c   1.000
_cell.angle_alpha   90.00
_cell.angle_beta   90.00
_cell.angle_gamma   90.00
#
_symmetry.space_group_name_H-M   'P 1'
#
loop_
_entity.id
_entity.type
_entity.pdbx_description
1 polymer ?
#
loop_
_entity_poly.entity_id
_entity_poly.type
_entity_poly.pdbx_seq_one_letter_code
_entity_poly.pdbx_strand_id
1 'polypeptide(L)'
;MAITKEANIQSFLGVPIVLKNGNCYGTLCALHNHPHEFLQKDVDLLRTMATFFSHVIDLEKQLLTDSLTNAHNRHYLERLFNDYRKEDRGFQSICYLDFDHFIQVNHSYGHEVGDQIMIQAASRLKILLRGYGKVVRLEQDEFILLFDKISDLEFIKLLDVIIDSMAEPHLVGNEPLTLTFSIGVVRNAGSYDTFQEVLTQADSVMAVAKKRGKNNYVIDEVMDEVDEALH
;
A
#
# COMPACT_ATOMS: atom_id res chain seq x y z
N MET A 1 -26.16 17.30 -12.11
CA MET A 1 -24.69 17.27 -12.00
C MET A 1 -24.12 18.51 -12.65
N ALA A 2 -23.09 19.15 -12.10
CA ALA A 2 -22.53 20.40 -12.65
C ALA A 2 -22.00 20.22 -14.09
N ILE A 3 -21.33 19.09 -14.34
CA ILE A 3 -20.73 18.75 -15.64
C ILE A 3 -21.78 18.57 -16.76
N THR A 4 -22.98 18.05 -16.44
CA THR A 4 -24.01 17.77 -17.47
C THR A 4 -24.69 19.06 -17.98
N LYS A 5 -24.70 20.13 -17.17
CA LYS A 5 -25.23 21.43 -17.58
C LYS A 5 -24.23 22.24 -18.41
N GLU A 6 -22.94 22.18 -18.07
CA GLU A 6 -21.89 22.87 -18.84
C GLU A 6 -21.67 22.24 -20.22
N ALA A 7 -21.79 20.92 -20.34
CA ALA A 7 -21.60 20.20 -21.61
C ALA A 7 -22.87 20.08 -22.48
N ASN A 8 -23.97 20.74 -22.10
CA ASN A 8 -25.28 20.68 -22.80
C ASN A 8 -25.73 19.24 -23.14
N ILE A 9 -25.60 18.32 -22.19
CA ILE A 9 -25.88 16.89 -22.41
C ILE A 9 -27.39 16.67 -22.43
N GLN A 10 -27.91 16.10 -23.51
CA GLN A 10 -29.35 15.86 -23.71
C GLN A 10 -29.72 14.38 -23.75
N SER A 11 -28.74 13.47 -23.91
CA SER A 11 -28.96 12.04 -23.77
C SER A 11 -27.72 11.33 -23.23
N PHE A 12 -27.95 10.22 -22.51
CA PHE A 12 -26.93 9.47 -21.78
C PHE A 12 -27.22 7.97 -21.77
N LEU A 13 -26.18 7.17 -21.94
CA LEU A 13 -26.19 5.73 -21.71
C LEU A 13 -25.00 5.36 -20.83
N GLY A 14 -25.27 4.72 -19.70
CA GLY A 14 -24.25 4.24 -18.77
C GLY A 14 -24.35 2.73 -18.57
N VAL A 15 -23.22 2.05 -18.63
CA VAL A 15 -23.12 0.63 -18.25
C VAL A 15 -22.09 0.48 -17.13
N PRO A 16 -22.33 -0.37 -16.12
CA PRO A 16 -21.38 -0.56 -15.03
C PRO A 16 -20.17 -1.35 -15.51
N ILE A 17 -18.99 -0.96 -15.04
CA ILE A 17 -17.76 -1.75 -15.10
C ILE A 17 -17.68 -2.53 -13.79
N VAL A 18 -17.97 -3.83 -13.85
CA VAL A 18 -17.99 -4.72 -12.68
C VAL A 18 -16.76 -5.61 -12.73
N LEU A 19 -15.93 -5.55 -11.69
CA LEU A 19 -14.70 -6.34 -11.57
C LEU A 19 -15.00 -7.81 -11.25
N LYS A 20 -13.99 -8.69 -11.40
CA LYS A 20 -14.11 -10.13 -11.06
C LYS A 20 -14.60 -10.41 -9.64
N ASN A 21 -14.30 -9.53 -8.68
CA ASN A 21 -14.76 -9.67 -7.30
C ASN A 21 -16.21 -9.21 -7.07
N GLY A 22 -16.93 -8.81 -8.13
CA GLY A 22 -18.31 -8.33 -8.07
C GLY A 22 -18.46 -6.85 -7.73
N ASN A 23 -17.38 -6.16 -7.38
CA ASN A 23 -17.46 -4.73 -7.06
C ASN A 23 -17.60 -3.89 -8.34
N CYS A 24 -18.50 -2.92 -8.30
CA CYS A 24 -18.62 -1.91 -9.33
C CYS A 24 -17.44 -0.94 -9.22
N TYR A 25 -16.56 -0.92 -10.22
CA TYR A 25 -15.45 0.02 -10.30
C TYR A 25 -15.91 1.43 -10.68
N GLY A 26 -16.93 1.49 -11.53
CA GLY A 26 -17.47 2.73 -12.06
C GLY A 26 -18.42 2.46 -13.22
N THR A 27 -18.68 3.47 -14.03
CA THR A 27 -19.59 3.38 -15.18
C THR A 27 -18.90 3.84 -16.46
N LEU A 28 -19.00 3.06 -17.52
CA LEU A 28 -18.67 3.49 -18.87
C LEU A 28 -19.88 4.21 -19.48
N CYS A 29 -19.64 5.41 -19.99
CA CYS A 29 -20.69 6.37 -20.32
C CYS A 29 -20.57 6.86 -21.76
N ALA A 30 -21.67 6.81 -22.52
CA ALA A 30 -21.84 7.55 -23.76
C ALA A 30 -22.75 8.77 -23.51
N LEU A 31 -22.32 9.93 -24.00
CA LEU A 31 -22.97 11.22 -23.79
C LEU A 31 -23.19 11.90 -25.15
N HIS A 32 -24.38 12.44 -25.39
CA HIS A 32 -24.64 13.29 -26.55
C HIS A 32 -25.24 14.64 -26.12
N ASN A 33 -24.88 15.69 -26.86
CA ASN A 33 -25.36 17.05 -26.68
C ASN A 33 -26.65 17.37 -27.48
N HIS A 34 -27.21 16.36 -28.13
CA HIS A 34 -28.49 16.39 -28.83
C HIS A 34 -29.34 15.18 -28.38
N PRO A 35 -30.68 15.24 -28.56
CA PRO A 35 -31.53 14.09 -28.26
C PRO A 35 -31.14 12.93 -29.18
N HIS A 36 -30.68 11.84 -28.59
CA HIS A 36 -30.30 10.63 -29.28
C HIS A 36 -30.96 9.44 -28.57
N GLU A 37 -31.60 8.58 -29.35
CA GLU A 37 -32.18 7.34 -28.84
C GLU A 37 -31.15 6.23 -29.04
N PHE A 38 -30.63 5.71 -27.92
CA PHE A 38 -29.70 4.59 -27.96
C PHE A 38 -30.45 3.30 -28.28
N LEU A 39 -29.94 2.57 -29.25
CA LEU A 39 -30.47 1.28 -29.68
C LEU A 39 -29.85 0.15 -28.87
N GLN A 40 -30.48 -1.04 -28.89
CA GLN A 40 -29.96 -2.21 -28.16
C GLN A 40 -28.52 -2.56 -28.54
N LYS A 41 -28.15 -2.40 -29.82
CA LYS A 41 -26.77 -2.58 -30.29
C LYS A 41 -25.75 -1.65 -29.61
N ASP A 42 -26.17 -0.44 -29.24
CA ASP A 42 -25.31 0.54 -28.59
C ASP A 42 -25.07 0.14 -27.13
N VAL A 43 -26.12 -0.38 -26.47
CA VAL A 43 -26.03 -0.97 -25.13
C VAL A 43 -25.12 -2.19 -25.13
N ASP A 44 -25.25 -3.09 -26.11
CA ASP A 44 -24.45 -4.32 -26.17
C ASP A 44 -22.98 -4.05 -26.50
N LEU A 45 -22.71 -3.06 -27.36
CA LEU A 45 -21.35 -2.57 -27.61
C LEU A 45 -20.72 -1.99 -26.34
N LEU A 46 -21.41 -1.07 -25.65
CA LEU A 46 -20.91 -0.48 -24.41
C LEU A 46 -20.69 -1.54 -23.33
N ARG A 47 -21.59 -2.53 -23.21
CA ARG A 47 -21.43 -3.63 -22.26
C ARG A 47 -20.18 -4.46 -22.58
N THR A 48 -19.93 -4.75 -23.85
CA THR A 48 -18.72 -5.45 -24.30
C THR A 48 -17.45 -4.66 -23.94
N MET A 49 -17.45 -3.35 -24.18
CA MET A 49 -16.33 -2.47 -23.79
C MET A 49 -16.15 -2.42 -22.28
N ALA A 50 -17.22 -2.36 -21.49
CA ALA A 50 -17.15 -2.36 -20.04
C ALA A 50 -16.56 -3.67 -19.49
N THR A 51 -16.92 -4.82 -20.07
CA THR A 51 -16.30 -6.11 -19.74
C THR A 51 -14.81 -6.13 -20.11
N PHE A 52 -14.44 -5.58 -21.27
CA PHE A 52 -13.03 -5.46 -21.65
C PHE A 52 -12.24 -4.60 -20.65
N PHE A 53 -12.76 -3.42 -20.28
CA PHE A 53 -12.12 -2.57 -19.27
C PHE A 53 -12.02 -3.26 -17.91
N SER A 54 -13.04 -4.00 -17.49
CA SER A 54 -12.96 -4.81 -16.28
C SER A 54 -11.77 -5.75 -16.31
N HIS A 55 -11.56 -6.48 -17.41
CA HIS A 55 -10.43 -7.39 -17.54
C HIS A 55 -9.09 -6.66 -17.47
N VAL A 56 -8.96 -5.52 -18.15
CA VAL A 56 -7.73 -4.71 -18.11
C VAL A 56 -7.44 -4.21 -16.69
N ILE A 57 -8.46 -3.69 -15.98
CA ILE A 57 -8.32 -3.20 -14.61
C ILE A 57 -7.94 -4.35 -13.66
N ASP A 58 -8.55 -5.52 -13.81
CA ASP A 58 -8.22 -6.68 -12.98
C ASP A 58 -6.79 -7.18 -13.25
N LEU A 59 -6.34 -7.17 -14.51
CA LEU A 59 -4.96 -7.51 -14.87
C LEU A 59 -3.97 -6.50 -14.28
N GLU A 60 -4.26 -5.20 -14.38
CA GLU A 60 -3.42 -4.17 -13.78
C GLU A 60 -3.35 -4.33 -12.26
N LYS A 61 -4.47 -4.60 -11.59
CA LYS A 61 -4.47 -4.88 -10.15
C LYS A 61 -3.59 -6.07 -9.81
N GLN A 62 -3.73 -7.17 -10.53
CA GLN A 62 -2.90 -8.37 -10.32
C GLN A 62 -1.40 -8.09 -10.49
N LEU A 63 -1.03 -7.22 -11.44
CA LEU A 63 0.37 -6.81 -11.64
C LEU A 63 0.92 -5.93 -10.50
N LEU A 64 0.05 -5.23 -9.76
CA LEU A 64 0.43 -4.23 -8.76
C LEU A 64 0.15 -4.66 -7.31
N THR A 65 -0.35 -5.88 -7.11
CA THR A 65 -0.64 -6.42 -5.77
C THR A 65 0.10 -7.73 -5.53
N ASP A 66 0.52 -7.93 -4.28
CA ASP A 66 1.05 -9.21 -3.81
C ASP A 66 -0.09 -10.23 -3.69
N SER A 67 0.11 -11.43 -4.25
CA SER A 67 -0.94 -12.45 -4.36
C SER A 67 -1.31 -13.09 -3.02
N LEU A 68 -0.38 -13.11 -2.07
CA LEU A 68 -0.60 -13.70 -0.74
C LEU A 68 -1.32 -12.70 0.18
N THR A 69 -0.82 -11.47 0.27
CA THR A 69 -1.30 -10.48 1.25
C THR A 69 -2.35 -9.51 0.73
N ASN A 70 -2.54 -9.42 -0.60
CA ASN A 70 -3.29 -8.35 -1.26
C ASN A 70 -2.81 -6.94 -0.89
N ALA A 71 -1.59 -6.79 -0.37
CA ALA A 71 -0.93 -5.49 -0.28
C ALA A 71 -0.47 -5.06 -1.68
N HIS A 72 -0.05 -3.81 -1.84
CA HIS A 72 0.68 -3.43 -3.05
C HIS A 72 2.00 -4.20 -3.12
N ASN A 73 2.55 -4.40 -4.32
CA ASN A 73 3.85 -5.06 -4.49
C ASN A 73 4.96 -4.06 -4.84
N ARG A 74 6.19 -4.56 -4.97
CA ARG A 74 7.35 -3.76 -5.40
C ARG A 74 7.09 -2.98 -6.70
N HIS A 75 6.41 -3.58 -7.68
CA HIS A 75 6.17 -2.91 -8.95
C HIS A 75 5.24 -1.68 -8.81
N TYR A 76 4.23 -1.76 -7.93
CA TYR A 76 3.41 -0.60 -7.58
C TYR A 76 4.24 0.53 -7.00
N LEU A 77 5.15 0.20 -6.08
CA LEU A 77 6.00 1.16 -5.40
C LEU A 77 6.95 1.88 -6.37
N GLU A 78 7.61 1.15 -7.27
CA GLU A 78 8.46 1.71 -8.32
C GLU A 78 7.69 2.65 -9.25
N ARG A 79 6.49 2.23 -9.69
CA ARG A 79 5.62 3.06 -10.54
C ARG A 79 5.20 4.33 -9.82
N LEU A 80 4.75 4.22 -8.57
CA LEU A 80 4.28 5.35 -7.78
C LEU A 80 5.40 6.38 -7.56
N PHE A 81 6.61 5.94 -7.24
CA PHE A 81 7.76 6.84 -7.06
C PHE A 81 8.12 7.60 -8.35
N ASN A 82 8.10 6.90 -9.49
CA ASN A 82 8.35 7.52 -10.79
C ASN A 82 7.29 8.58 -11.16
N ASP A 83 6.03 8.33 -10.82
CA ASP A 83 4.94 9.27 -11.07
C ASP A 83 5.05 10.50 -10.14
N TYR A 84 5.38 10.29 -8.86
CA TYR A 84 5.57 11.38 -7.89
C TYR A 84 6.70 12.33 -8.31
N ARG A 85 7.85 11.79 -8.75
CA ARG A 85 8.96 12.62 -9.24
C ARG A 85 8.59 13.47 -10.45
N LYS A 86 7.78 12.95 -11.38
CA LYS A 86 7.33 13.71 -12.55
C LYS A 86 6.42 14.89 -12.16
N GLU A 87 5.69 14.76 -11.06
CA GLU A 87 4.77 15.78 -10.55
C GLU A 87 5.43 16.75 -9.56
N ASP A 88 6.75 16.65 -9.34
CA ASP A 88 7.49 17.37 -8.29
C ASP A 88 6.85 17.19 -6.90
N ARG A 89 6.37 15.96 -6.65
CA ARG A 89 5.80 15.52 -5.38
C ARG A 89 6.72 14.48 -4.74
N GLY A 90 6.67 14.40 -3.42
CA GLY A 90 7.39 13.39 -2.66
C GLY A 90 6.50 12.80 -1.57
N PHE A 91 6.90 11.65 -1.04
CA PHE A 91 6.34 11.13 0.19
C PHE A 91 6.93 11.91 1.37
N GLN A 92 6.09 12.23 2.34
CA GLN A 92 6.55 12.86 3.57
C GLN A 92 7.39 11.87 4.40
N SER A 93 7.03 10.60 4.39
CA SER A 93 7.75 9.56 5.13
C SER A 93 7.61 8.19 4.49
N ILE A 94 8.68 7.42 4.56
CA ILE A 94 8.72 6.00 4.21
C ILE A 94 9.16 5.22 5.44
N CYS A 95 8.45 4.14 5.75
CA CYS A 95 8.83 3.20 6.80
C CYS A 95 9.16 1.85 6.17
N TYR A 96 10.33 1.32 6.48
CA TYR A 96 10.75 -0.05 6.16
C TYR A 96 10.55 -0.92 7.38
N LEU A 97 9.76 -1.98 7.23
CA LEU A 97 9.42 -2.91 8.29
C LEU A 97 9.92 -4.29 7.94
N ASP A 98 10.52 -4.97 8.90
CA ASP A 98 10.87 -6.39 8.80
C ASP A 98 10.46 -7.13 10.07
N PHE A 99 9.94 -8.34 9.90
CA PHE A 99 9.55 -9.17 11.03
C PHE A 99 10.77 -9.62 11.84
N ASP A 100 10.68 -9.45 13.15
CA ASP A 100 11.67 -9.99 14.05
C ASP A 100 11.54 -11.52 14.13
N HIS A 101 12.61 -12.23 13.76
CA HIS A 101 12.72 -13.69 13.88
C HIS A 101 11.80 -14.50 12.95
N PHE A 102 11.32 -13.94 11.83
CA PHE A 102 10.39 -14.63 10.93
C PHE A 102 10.91 -15.97 10.39
N ILE A 103 12.19 -16.04 10.01
CA ILE A 103 12.84 -17.28 9.56
C ILE A 103 12.71 -18.39 10.62
N GLN A 104 12.83 -18.05 11.90
CA GLN A 104 12.71 -19.03 12.99
C GLN A 104 11.29 -19.57 13.11
N VAL A 105 10.28 -18.75 12.83
CA VAL A 105 8.88 -19.18 12.77
C VAL A 105 8.66 -20.14 11.60
N ASN A 106 9.14 -19.81 10.40
CA ASN A 106 9.05 -20.71 9.26
C ASN A 106 9.76 -22.05 9.51
N HIS A 107 10.92 -22.04 10.16
CA HIS A 107 11.63 -23.27 10.51
C HIS A 107 10.92 -24.10 11.57
N SER A 108 10.25 -23.45 12.54
CA SER A 108 9.61 -24.14 13.67
C SER A 108 8.21 -24.63 13.35
N TYR A 109 7.46 -23.89 12.53
CA TYR A 109 6.03 -24.11 12.28
C TYR A 109 5.69 -24.34 10.80
N GLY A 110 6.65 -24.18 9.89
CA GLY A 110 6.46 -24.35 8.45
C GLY A 110 6.00 -23.07 7.74
N HIS A 111 6.17 -23.06 6.42
CA HIS A 111 5.84 -21.90 5.58
C HIS A 111 4.36 -21.55 5.56
N GLU A 112 3.45 -22.53 5.67
CA GLU A 112 2.01 -22.25 5.71
C GLU A 112 1.62 -21.39 6.92
N VAL A 113 2.31 -21.57 8.05
CA VAL A 113 2.11 -20.76 9.26
C VAL A 113 2.66 -19.36 9.06
N GLY A 114 3.85 -19.23 8.47
CA GLY A 114 4.42 -17.93 8.09
C GLY A 114 3.50 -17.15 7.16
N ASP A 115 2.93 -17.81 6.15
CA ASP A 115 1.99 -17.21 5.19
C ASP A 115 0.73 -16.66 5.89
N GLN A 116 0.17 -17.41 6.84
CA GLN A 116 -0.99 -16.97 7.63
C GLN A 116 -0.66 -15.74 8.50
N ILE A 117 0.52 -15.71 9.11
CA ILE A 117 1.00 -14.55 9.87
C ILE A 117 1.14 -13.34 8.94
N MET A 118 1.70 -13.55 7.75
CA MET A 118 1.90 -12.50 6.75
C MET A 118 0.58 -11.87 6.28
N ILE A 119 -0.42 -12.71 6.02
CA ILE A 119 -1.79 -12.26 5.68
C ILE A 119 -2.37 -11.41 6.80
N GLN A 120 -2.23 -11.86 8.06
CA GLN A 120 -2.76 -11.15 9.22
C GLN A 120 -2.06 -9.80 9.43
N ALA A 121 -0.72 -9.76 9.37
CA ALA A 121 0.04 -8.52 9.51
C ALA A 121 -0.29 -7.52 8.39
N ALA A 122 -0.33 -7.96 7.13
CA ALA A 122 -0.74 -7.10 6.03
C ALA A 122 -2.17 -6.57 6.21
N SER A 123 -3.09 -7.39 6.72
CA SER A 123 -4.45 -6.96 7.04
C SER A 123 -4.48 -5.88 8.12
N ARG A 124 -3.78 -6.09 9.24
CA ARG A 124 -3.65 -5.11 10.33
C ARG A 124 -3.05 -3.80 9.84
N LEU A 125 -1.93 -3.85 9.09
CA LEU A 125 -1.29 -2.67 8.51
C LEU A 125 -2.25 -1.92 7.57
N LYS A 126 -2.98 -2.61 6.69
CA LYS A 126 -3.95 -1.97 5.77
C LYS A 126 -5.10 -1.27 6.52
N ILE A 127 -5.53 -1.84 7.64
CA ILE A 127 -6.57 -1.23 8.48
C ILE A 127 -6.03 0.04 9.15
N LEU A 128 -4.86 -0.05 9.78
CA LEU A 128 -4.22 1.08 10.48
C LEU A 128 -3.89 2.24 9.53
N LEU A 129 -3.44 1.94 8.32
CA LEU A 129 -3.05 2.96 7.33
C LEU A 129 -4.21 3.54 6.53
N ARG A 130 -5.45 3.10 6.78
CA ARG A 130 -6.61 3.54 6.00
C ARG A 130 -6.80 5.05 6.12
N GLY A 131 -6.56 5.77 5.01
CA GLY A 131 -6.68 7.23 4.94
C GLY A 131 -5.37 7.98 5.22
N TYR A 132 -4.34 7.30 5.72
CA TYR A 132 -3.01 7.88 5.99
C TYR A 132 -1.99 7.54 4.90
N GLY A 133 -2.07 6.33 4.33
CA GLY A 133 -0.99 5.84 3.49
C GLY A 133 -1.29 4.58 2.68
N LYS A 134 -0.22 3.97 2.18
CA LYS A 134 -0.22 2.72 1.40
C LYS A 134 0.68 1.68 2.08
N VAL A 135 0.26 0.42 2.00
CA VAL A 135 1.06 -0.74 2.43
C VAL A 135 1.54 -1.47 1.20
N VAL A 136 2.85 -1.69 1.12
CA VAL A 136 3.52 -2.46 0.09
C VAL A 136 4.23 -3.63 0.75
N ARG A 137 4.10 -4.84 0.20
CA ARG A 137 4.98 -5.97 0.53
C ARG A 137 6.12 -5.99 -0.48
N LEU A 138 7.36 -5.94 0.02
CA LEU A 138 8.54 -5.82 -0.82
C LEU A 138 9.16 -7.19 -1.11
N GLU A 139 9.37 -7.98 -0.06
CA GLU A 139 9.94 -9.34 -0.10
C GLU A 139 9.20 -10.28 0.87
N GLN A 140 9.81 -11.40 1.29
CA GLN A 140 9.14 -12.46 2.04
C GLN A 140 8.47 -11.97 3.33
N ASP A 141 9.20 -11.21 4.13
CA ASP A 141 8.83 -10.72 5.47
C ASP A 141 8.87 -9.20 5.62
N GLU A 142 9.09 -8.50 4.50
CA GLU A 142 9.35 -7.07 4.48
C GLU A 142 8.16 -6.26 3.94
N PHE A 143 7.82 -5.19 4.64
CA PHE A 143 6.81 -4.23 4.23
C PHE A 143 7.38 -2.81 4.13
N ILE A 144 6.86 -2.06 3.17
CA ILE A 144 7.05 -0.62 3.07
C ILE A 144 5.71 0.07 3.34
N LEU A 145 5.74 1.06 4.23
CA LEU A 145 4.62 1.96 4.47
C LEU A 145 4.95 3.33 3.86
N LEU A 146 4.04 3.84 3.04
CA LEU A 146 4.18 5.15 2.40
C LEU A 146 3.16 6.12 2.97
N PHE A 147 3.63 7.29 3.39
CA PHE A 147 2.80 8.36 3.93
C PHE A 147 2.90 9.60 3.04
N ASP A 148 1.74 10.08 2.59
CA ASP A 148 1.65 11.27 1.72
C ASP A 148 1.56 12.54 2.57
N LYS A 149 0.53 12.66 3.41
CA LYS A 149 0.31 13.81 4.30
C LYS A 149 -0.24 13.38 5.66
N ILE A 150 0.60 13.48 6.68
CA ILE A 150 0.28 13.20 8.07
C ILE A 150 1.02 14.18 8.97
N SER A 151 0.40 14.69 10.04
CA SER A 151 1.13 15.55 10.97
C SER A 151 2.15 14.74 11.76
N ASP A 152 3.26 15.35 12.20
CA ASP A 152 4.33 14.63 12.91
C ASP A 152 3.82 13.95 14.18
N LEU A 153 2.93 14.64 14.93
CA LEU A 153 2.32 14.07 16.13
C LEU A 153 1.43 12.86 15.83
N GLU A 154 0.64 12.91 14.76
CA GLU A 154 -0.18 11.76 14.34
C GLU A 154 0.68 10.62 13.82
N PHE A 155 1.76 10.94 13.12
CA PHE A 155 2.69 9.97 12.56
C PHE A 155 3.39 9.17 13.67
N ILE A 156 3.97 9.84 14.67
CA ILE A 156 4.60 9.17 15.82
C ILE A 156 3.59 8.28 16.56
N LYS A 157 2.39 8.79 16.85
CA LYS A 157 1.34 7.98 17.50
C LYS A 157 0.95 6.76 16.66
N LEU A 158 0.90 6.91 15.33
CA LEU A 158 0.59 5.80 14.45
C LEU A 158 1.71 4.75 14.44
N LEU A 159 2.99 5.16 14.52
CA LEU A 159 4.10 4.22 14.65
C LEU A 159 4.01 3.42 15.96
N ASP A 160 3.71 4.06 17.08
CA ASP A 160 3.48 3.36 18.36
C ASP A 160 2.35 2.34 18.24
N VAL A 161 1.21 2.74 17.66
CA VAL A 161 0.07 1.85 17.42
C VAL A 161 0.41 0.69 16.48
N ILE A 162 1.26 0.92 15.46
CA ILE A 162 1.71 -0.14 14.56
C ILE A 162 2.55 -1.14 15.33
N ILE A 163 3.55 -0.70 16.12
CA ILE A 163 4.38 -1.60 16.93
C ILE A 163 3.51 -2.44 17.86
N ASP A 164 2.62 -1.81 18.61
CA ASP A 164 1.73 -2.51 19.54
C ASP A 164 0.81 -3.50 18.83
N SER A 165 0.18 -3.09 17.72
CA SER A 165 -0.74 -3.93 16.96
C SER A 165 -0.05 -5.13 16.30
N MET A 166 1.22 -4.98 15.90
CA MET A 166 1.96 -6.12 15.38
C MET A 166 2.37 -7.10 16.47
N ALA A 167 2.66 -6.61 17.68
CA ALA A 167 2.96 -7.44 18.85
C ALA A 167 1.73 -8.20 19.39
N GLU A 168 0.51 -7.89 18.93
CA GLU A 168 -0.67 -8.69 19.26
C GLU A 168 -0.57 -10.11 18.67
N PRO A 169 -1.03 -11.15 19.39
CA PRO A 169 -0.93 -12.53 18.91
C PRO A 169 -1.60 -12.76 17.54
N HIS A 170 -0.89 -13.42 16.64
CA HIS A 170 -1.42 -13.95 15.39
C HIS A 170 -2.04 -15.32 15.65
N LEU A 171 -3.30 -15.50 15.25
CA LEU A 171 -4.00 -16.76 15.45
C LEU A 171 -3.72 -17.69 14.27
N VAL A 172 -3.03 -18.80 14.55
CA VAL A 172 -2.71 -19.82 13.56
C VAL A 172 -3.30 -21.14 14.05
N GLY A 173 -4.41 -21.55 13.45
CA GLY A 173 -5.23 -22.63 13.99
C GLY A 173 -5.77 -22.27 15.39
N ASN A 174 -5.35 -23.02 16.40
CA ASN A 174 -5.73 -22.79 17.80
C ASN A 174 -4.59 -22.20 18.66
N GLU A 175 -3.41 -21.96 18.10
CA GLU A 175 -2.25 -21.46 18.84
C GLU A 175 -2.00 -19.98 18.56
N PRO A 176 -1.90 -19.13 19.60
CA PRO A 176 -1.48 -17.75 19.45
C PRO A 176 0.06 -17.68 19.31
N LEU A 177 0.53 -17.11 18.20
CA LEU A 177 1.95 -16.84 17.96
C LEU A 177 2.20 -15.33 18.02
N THR A 178 3.20 -14.91 18.78
CA THR A 178 3.58 -13.49 18.88
C THR A 178 4.85 -13.26 18.10
N LEU A 179 4.80 -12.32 17.15
CA LEU A 179 5.95 -11.78 16.45
C LEU A 179 5.92 -10.26 16.58
N THR A 180 7.07 -9.64 16.37
CA THR A 180 7.20 -8.18 16.42
C THR A 180 7.82 -7.68 15.13
N PHE A 181 7.80 -6.37 14.93
CA PHE A 181 8.53 -5.73 13.84
C PHE A 181 9.60 -4.80 14.36
N SER A 182 10.67 -4.68 13.59
CA SER A 182 11.58 -3.55 13.66
C SER A 182 11.30 -2.62 12.49
N ILE A 183 11.31 -1.30 12.73
CA ILE A 183 10.95 -0.30 11.73
C ILE A 183 12.06 0.73 11.56
N GLY A 184 12.50 0.96 10.32
CA GLY A 184 13.36 2.09 9.95
C GLY A 184 12.56 3.14 9.22
N VAL A 185 12.62 4.39 9.69
CA VAL A 185 11.84 5.50 9.14
C VAL A 185 12.77 6.51 8.49
N VAL A 186 12.46 6.85 7.23
CA VAL A 186 13.12 7.94 6.51
C VAL A 186 12.11 9.06 6.28
N ARG A 187 12.45 10.25 6.78
CA ARG A 187 11.67 11.48 6.60
C ARG A 187 12.10 12.18 5.32
N ASN A 188 11.20 12.97 4.75
CA ASN A 188 11.48 13.76 3.54
C ASN A 188 12.03 12.92 2.38
N ALA A 189 11.52 11.69 2.21
CA ALA A 189 12.00 10.73 1.21
C ALA A 189 12.04 11.26 -0.24
N GLY A 190 11.33 12.36 -0.54
CA GLY A 190 11.43 13.06 -1.83
C GLY A 190 12.76 13.78 -2.09
N SER A 191 13.63 13.94 -1.09
CA SER A 191 14.96 14.55 -1.25
C SER A 191 16.00 13.63 -1.90
N TYR A 192 15.72 12.32 -2.00
CA TYR A 192 16.63 11.33 -2.55
C TYR A 192 16.52 11.23 -4.07
N ASP A 193 17.64 10.92 -4.73
CA ASP A 193 17.72 10.85 -6.19
C ASP A 193 17.09 9.56 -6.72
N THR A 194 17.15 8.47 -5.97
CA THR A 194 16.54 7.20 -6.38
C THR A 194 15.74 6.55 -5.25
N PHE A 195 14.73 5.79 -5.64
CA PHE A 195 13.95 5.02 -4.66
C PHE A 195 14.81 3.98 -3.92
N GLN A 196 15.81 3.42 -4.61
CA GLN A 196 16.73 2.46 -4.03
C GLN A 196 17.58 3.08 -2.91
N GLU A 197 17.97 4.35 -3.03
CA GLU A 197 18.66 5.07 -1.96
C GLU A 197 17.79 5.21 -0.72
N VAL A 198 16.51 5.58 -0.89
CA VAL A 198 15.57 5.69 0.24
C VAL A 198 15.42 4.34 0.96
N LEU A 199 15.25 3.26 0.20
CA LEU A 199 15.15 1.91 0.78
C LEU A 199 16.43 1.51 1.52
N THR A 200 17.59 1.78 0.92
CA THR A 200 18.89 1.47 1.54
C THR A 200 19.07 2.24 2.84
N GLN A 201 18.70 3.52 2.86
CA GLN A 201 18.74 4.31 4.08
C GLN A 201 17.76 3.77 5.13
N ALA A 202 16.51 3.49 4.74
CA ALA A 202 15.51 2.99 5.68
C ALA A 202 15.88 1.62 6.26
N ASP A 203 16.50 0.73 5.47
CA ASP A 203 17.04 -0.54 5.96
C ASP A 203 18.19 -0.33 6.96
N SER A 204 19.11 0.61 6.68
CA SER A 204 20.17 0.99 7.63
C SER A 204 19.61 1.49 8.97
N VAL A 205 18.60 2.36 8.92
CA VAL A 205 17.89 2.87 10.11
C VAL A 205 17.17 1.73 10.85
N MET A 206 16.52 0.82 10.12
CA MET A 206 15.88 -0.37 10.70
C MET A 206 16.88 -1.31 11.37
N ALA A 207 18.09 -1.44 10.82
CA ALA A 207 19.14 -2.24 11.44
C ALA A 207 19.55 -1.68 12.81
N VAL A 208 19.49 -0.35 13.00
CA VAL A 208 19.65 0.27 14.33
C VAL A 208 18.50 -0.12 15.26
N ALA A 209 17.25 -0.09 14.79
CA ALA A 209 16.08 -0.55 15.56
C ALA A 209 16.25 -2.00 16.05
N LYS A 210 16.70 -2.89 15.16
CA LYS A 210 17.00 -4.30 15.48
C LYS A 210 18.10 -4.43 16.54
N LYS A 211 19.16 -3.62 16.45
CA LYS A 211 20.27 -3.60 17.44
C LYS A 211 19.84 -3.04 18.80
N ARG A 212 18.85 -2.14 18.84
CA ARG A 212 18.29 -1.56 20.08
C ARG A 212 17.34 -2.50 20.84
N GLY A 213 17.23 -3.76 20.42
CA GLY A 213 16.44 -4.77 21.11
C GLY A 213 15.16 -5.19 20.39
N LYS A 214 14.99 -4.79 19.11
CA LYS A 214 13.84 -5.16 18.26
C LYS A 214 12.51 -4.60 18.80
N ASN A 215 11.38 -4.93 18.17
CA ASN A 215 10.05 -4.44 18.55
C ASN A 215 9.99 -2.92 18.78
N ASN A 216 10.62 -2.15 17.90
CA ASN A 216 10.69 -0.70 18.00
C ASN A 216 10.89 -0.07 16.61
N TYR A 217 10.89 1.25 16.57
CA TYR A 217 11.23 2.02 15.39
C TYR A 217 12.39 2.98 15.66
N VAL A 218 13.13 3.33 14.61
CA VAL A 218 14.11 4.42 14.60
C VAL A 218 13.80 5.35 13.43
N ILE A 219 13.97 6.65 13.65
CA ILE A 219 13.81 7.69 12.63
C ILE A 219 15.21 8.22 12.28
N ASP A 220 15.48 8.39 10.99
CA ASP A 220 16.74 8.91 10.44
C ASP A 220 17.20 10.22 11.10
N GLU A 221 16.31 11.18 11.34
CA GLU A 221 16.64 12.44 12.05
C GLU A 221 17.23 12.22 13.45
N VAL A 222 16.88 11.10 14.11
CA VAL A 222 17.38 10.75 15.46
C VAL A 222 18.72 9.98 15.39
N MET A 223 19.11 9.46 14.22
CA MET A 223 20.43 8.83 14.06
C MET A 223 21.56 9.86 14.11
N ASP A 224 21.36 11.03 13.50
CA ASP A 224 22.38 12.08 13.47
C ASP A 224 22.75 12.55 14.89
N GLU A 225 21.79 12.65 15.81
CA GLU A 225 22.05 13.01 17.22
C GLU A 225 22.79 11.92 18.02
N VAL A 226 22.61 10.64 17.65
CA VAL A 226 23.23 9.51 18.37
C VAL A 226 24.66 9.26 17.89
N ASP A 227 24.96 9.49 16.62
CA ASP A 227 26.33 9.43 16.11
C ASP A 227 27.18 10.61 16.60
N GLU A 228 26.58 11.79 16.83
CA GLU A 228 27.24 12.93 17.50
C GLU A 228 27.50 12.68 19.00
N ALA A 229 26.64 11.92 19.69
CA ALA A 229 26.82 11.60 21.11
C ALA A 229 27.83 10.46 21.37
N LEU A 230 28.24 9.73 20.33
CA LEU A 230 29.18 8.61 20.38
C LEU A 230 30.59 8.98 19.86
N HIS A 231 30.81 10.23 19.44
CA HIS A 231 32.12 10.80 19.07
C HIS A 231 32.54 11.91 20.05
#